data_AF-A0A0W0SVC2-F1
#
_entry.id   AF-A0A0W0SVC2-F1
#
_cell.length_a   1.000
_cell.length_b   1.000
_cell.length_c   1.000
_cell.angle_alpha   90.00
_cell.angle_beta   90.00
_cell.angle_gamma   90.00
#
_symmetry.space_group_name_H-M   'P 1'
#
loop_
_entity.id
_entity.type
_entity.pdbx_description
1 polymer ?
#
loop_
_entity_poly.entity_id
_entity_poly.type
_entity_poly.pdbx_seq_one_letter_code
_entity_poly.pdbx_strand_id
1 'polypeptide(L)'
;MSIFKSTFDAIGTGAGVAWPSFGILSSALSLGIGGAAMAALGSVCCGLFLLVGMRVFYLAYKKSRLEESQLNKKLTIHLSRFIDQLHDCYLNREEQMDFYTYLSHFDLNDSDRQLNLQVQFLEFVKKNAPKFFRKYDQFSPEKRLAKIEEIISDFLNSSDFEKNIKSLANDELLDGAFLSFVGVFGASSGATSGIIGVLAGVGLFSGFAAVPVLASIVLTTALLLAICGTVVSIHSSFEKNKKTQIYKNFKAFNCDFAAELTLGDAQEREKQLQEASVYEAPAAQRDWRSTGAKTPEVARVRETLFHPRSTSQQDHLPSIVRCSPQLN
;
A
#
# COMPACT_ATOMS: atom_id res chain seq x y z
N MET A 1 -10.49 8.77 -10.50
CA MET A 1 -10.33 8.96 -9.04
C MET A 1 -8.98 9.53 -8.59
N SER A 2 -7.84 9.32 -9.30
CA SER A 2 -6.52 9.81 -8.84
C SER A 2 -6.27 11.34 -8.94
N ILE A 3 -7.07 12.06 -9.75
CA ILE A 3 -6.89 13.51 -9.99
C ILE A 3 -7.16 14.30 -8.69
N PHE A 4 -8.22 13.97 -7.97
CA PHE A 4 -8.65 14.73 -6.79
C PHE A 4 -7.75 14.55 -5.56
N LYS A 5 -7.14 13.37 -5.37
CA LYS A 5 -6.23 13.09 -4.25
C LYS A 5 -5.05 14.08 -4.20
N SER A 6 -4.44 14.30 -5.36
CA SER A 6 -3.34 15.24 -5.51
C SER A 6 -3.73 16.67 -5.13
N THR A 7 -4.97 17.07 -5.42
CA THR A 7 -5.49 18.38 -5.05
C THR A 7 -5.52 18.50 -3.54
N PHE A 8 -5.98 17.45 -2.86
CA PHE A 8 -6.20 17.47 -1.42
C PHE A 8 -4.89 17.38 -0.62
N ASP A 9 -3.93 16.56 -1.06
CA ASP A 9 -2.60 16.48 -0.44
C ASP A 9 -1.81 17.79 -0.58
N ALA A 10 -1.95 18.47 -1.73
CA ALA A 10 -1.32 19.77 -1.96
C ALA A 10 -1.96 20.91 -1.14
N ILE A 11 -3.26 20.83 -0.86
CA ILE A 11 -3.93 21.85 -0.05
C ILE A 11 -3.70 21.60 1.46
N GLY A 12 -3.57 20.35 1.90
CA GLY A 12 -3.43 19.99 3.33
C GLY A 12 -2.08 20.30 3.99
N THR A 13 -1.00 20.57 3.23
CA THR A 13 0.38 20.61 3.77
C THR A 13 0.95 22.02 4.03
N GLY A 14 0.14 23.08 3.87
CA GLY A 14 0.55 24.46 4.22
C GLY A 14 -0.17 25.55 3.41
N ALA A 15 -0.65 25.19 2.22
CA ALA A 15 -1.44 26.10 1.40
C ALA A 15 -2.82 26.39 2.04
N GLY A 16 -3.45 25.40 2.68
CA GLY A 16 -4.77 25.52 3.32
C GLY A 16 -4.91 26.63 4.37
N VAL A 17 -3.82 27.01 5.05
CA VAL A 17 -3.81 28.09 6.08
C VAL A 17 -3.48 29.45 5.47
N ALA A 18 -2.71 29.48 4.38
CA ALA A 18 -2.38 30.71 3.67
C ALA A 18 -3.60 31.28 2.92
N TRP A 19 -4.53 30.43 2.45
CA TRP A 19 -5.69 30.87 1.66
C TRP A 19 -6.71 31.72 2.43
N PRO A 20 -7.16 31.34 3.65
CA PRO A 20 -8.03 32.20 4.45
C PRO A 20 -7.36 33.52 4.79
N SER A 21 -6.06 33.49 5.11
CA SER A 21 -5.27 34.69 5.41
C SER A 21 -5.23 35.64 4.21
N PHE A 22 -5.04 35.11 3.00
CA PHE A 22 -5.08 35.87 1.76
C PHE A 22 -6.47 36.46 1.48
N GLY A 23 -7.53 35.69 1.72
CA GLY A 23 -8.91 36.18 1.61
C GLY A 23 -9.18 37.35 2.55
N ILE A 24 -8.81 37.22 3.82
CA ILE A 24 -8.98 38.27 4.85
C ILE A 24 -8.17 39.53 4.47
N LEU A 25 -6.91 39.38 4.06
CA LEU A 25 -6.06 40.50 3.63
C LEU A 25 -6.63 41.20 2.39
N SER A 26 -7.10 40.44 1.41
CA SER A 26 -7.73 40.97 0.20
C SER A 26 -9.02 41.73 0.52
N SER A 27 -9.87 41.18 1.40
CA SER A 27 -11.08 41.85 1.88
C SER A 27 -10.78 43.11 2.71
N ALA A 28 -9.73 43.10 3.53
CA ALA A 28 -9.32 44.28 4.30
C ALA A 28 -8.79 45.40 3.39
N LEU A 29 -7.99 45.04 2.38
CA LEU A 29 -7.50 45.98 1.37
C LEU A 29 -8.62 46.53 0.48
N SER A 30 -9.70 45.76 0.27
CA SER A 30 -10.80 46.17 -0.60
C SER A 30 -11.65 47.32 -0.05
N LEU A 31 -11.65 47.47 1.27
CA LEU A 31 -12.32 48.57 1.95
C LEU A 31 -11.52 49.90 1.86
N GLY A 32 -10.20 49.83 1.66
CA GLY A 32 -9.33 51.01 1.69
C GLY A 32 -9.00 51.62 0.32
N ILE A 33 -9.03 50.82 -0.74
CA ILE A 33 -8.64 51.23 -2.10
C ILE A 33 -9.89 51.13 -2.99
N GLY A 34 -10.30 52.23 -3.63
CA GLY A 34 -11.52 52.28 -4.44
C GLY A 34 -11.70 51.10 -5.42
N GLY A 35 -12.96 50.75 -5.71
CA GLY A 35 -13.37 49.49 -6.34
C GLY A 35 -12.63 49.06 -7.62
N ALA A 36 -12.25 50.02 -8.48
CA ALA A 36 -11.59 49.71 -9.75
C ALA A 36 -10.16 49.14 -9.59
N ALA A 37 -9.37 49.71 -8.67
CA ALA A 37 -8.01 49.23 -8.41
C ALA A 37 -8.02 47.85 -7.73
N MET A 38 -9.01 47.60 -6.88
CA MET A 38 -9.22 46.29 -6.25
C MET A 38 -9.66 45.21 -7.22
N ALA A 39 -10.47 45.55 -8.22
CA ALA A 39 -10.82 44.60 -9.27
C ALA A 39 -9.59 44.16 -10.09
N ALA A 40 -8.70 45.12 -10.43
CA ALA A 40 -7.46 44.83 -11.14
C ALA A 40 -6.51 43.95 -10.29
N LEU A 41 -6.29 44.32 -9.02
CA LEU A 41 -5.47 43.54 -8.08
C LEU A 41 -6.04 42.14 -7.85
N GLY A 42 -7.35 42.02 -7.63
CA GLY A 42 -8.03 40.75 -7.44
C GLY A 42 -7.95 39.84 -8.67
N SER A 43 -8.08 40.41 -9.88
CA SER A 43 -7.90 39.68 -11.13
C SER A 43 -6.48 39.14 -11.29
N VAL A 44 -5.46 39.97 -11.04
CA VAL A 44 -4.05 39.57 -11.10
C VAL A 44 -3.75 38.47 -10.08
N CYS A 45 -4.23 38.62 -8.84
CA CYS A 45 -4.08 37.63 -7.79
C CYS A 45 -4.79 36.31 -8.13
N CYS A 46 -5.98 36.36 -8.71
CA CYS A 46 -6.70 35.18 -9.20
C CYS A 46 -5.95 34.49 -10.35
N GLY A 47 -5.38 35.26 -11.28
CA GLY A 47 -4.53 34.73 -12.35
C GLY A 47 -3.29 34.02 -11.81
N LEU A 48 -2.57 34.67 -10.88
CA LEU A 48 -1.43 34.07 -10.20
C LEU A 48 -1.83 32.82 -9.39
N PHE A 49 -2.99 32.85 -8.74
CA PHE A 49 -3.55 31.71 -8.03
C PHE A 49 -3.76 30.51 -8.95
N LEU A 50 -4.44 30.71 -10.08
CA LEU A 50 -4.70 29.63 -11.03
C LEU A 50 -3.40 29.10 -11.63
N LEU A 51 -2.45 29.98 -11.95
CA LEU A 51 -1.16 29.58 -12.52
C LEU A 51 -0.31 28.76 -11.53
N VAL A 52 -0.19 29.22 -10.28
CA VAL A 52 0.58 28.51 -9.24
C VAL A 52 -0.17 27.26 -8.79
N GLY A 53 -1.47 27.38 -8.50
CA GLY A 53 -2.34 26.31 -8.04
C GLY A 53 -2.42 25.15 -9.04
N MET A 54 -2.67 25.42 -10.32
CA MET A 54 -2.66 24.36 -11.34
C MET A 54 -1.29 23.70 -11.47
N ARG A 55 -0.20 24.46 -11.33
CA ARG A 55 1.16 23.90 -11.43
C ARG A 55 1.51 23.00 -10.24
N VAL A 56 1.21 23.43 -9.01
CA VAL A 56 1.37 22.61 -7.81
C VAL A 56 0.51 21.36 -7.90
N PHE A 57 -0.74 21.52 -8.32
CA PHE A 57 -1.67 20.43 -8.54
C PHE A 57 -1.16 19.41 -9.56
N TYR A 58 -0.66 19.88 -10.71
CA TYR A 58 -0.09 19.03 -11.73
C TYR A 58 1.14 18.25 -11.23
N LEU A 59 2.03 18.91 -10.49
CA LEU A 59 3.22 18.27 -9.93
C LEU A 59 2.88 17.21 -8.88
N ALA A 60 1.95 17.52 -7.97
CA ALA A 60 1.45 16.56 -6.99
C ALA A 60 0.77 15.37 -7.68
N TYR A 61 0.06 15.60 -8.79
CA TYR A 61 -0.65 14.55 -9.52
C TYR A 61 0.35 13.61 -10.19
N LYS A 62 1.35 14.19 -10.85
CA LYS A 62 2.45 13.46 -11.45
C LYS A 62 3.20 12.62 -10.42
N LYS A 63 3.48 13.20 -9.24
CA LYS A 63 4.14 12.48 -8.12
C LYS A 63 3.29 11.32 -7.62
N SER A 64 2.00 11.54 -7.34
CA SER A 64 1.09 10.49 -6.87
C SER A 64 0.96 9.36 -7.89
N ARG A 65 0.88 9.67 -9.19
CA ARG A 65 0.83 8.66 -10.26
C ARG A 65 2.12 7.85 -10.36
N LEU A 66 3.27 8.51 -10.18
CA LEU A 66 4.57 7.84 -10.18
C LEU A 66 4.71 6.90 -8.97
N GLU A 67 4.31 7.34 -7.78
CA GLU A 67 4.31 6.48 -6.58
C GLU A 67 3.38 5.28 -6.74
N GLU A 68 2.19 5.49 -7.31
CA GLU A 68 1.23 4.43 -7.57
C GLU A 68 1.77 3.41 -8.58
N SER A 69 2.36 3.86 -9.69
CA SER A 69 2.94 2.97 -10.69
C SER A 69 4.15 2.20 -10.16
N GLN A 70 4.99 2.84 -9.33
CA GLN A 70 6.09 2.17 -8.65
C GLN A 70 5.60 1.11 -7.66
N LEU A 71 4.55 1.40 -6.90
CA LEU A 71 3.95 0.44 -5.96
C LEU A 71 3.34 -0.74 -6.72
N ASN A 72 2.56 -0.49 -7.77
CA ASN A 72 1.99 -1.54 -8.62
C ASN A 72 3.11 -2.40 -9.23
N LYS A 73 4.16 -1.79 -9.79
CA LYS A 73 5.30 -2.53 -10.35
C LYS A 73 5.98 -3.42 -9.30
N LYS A 74 6.23 -2.89 -8.10
CA LYS A 74 6.80 -3.68 -6.99
C LYS A 74 5.88 -4.84 -6.61
N LEU A 75 4.58 -4.59 -6.49
CA LEU A 75 3.59 -5.62 -6.19
C LEU A 75 3.60 -6.73 -7.25
N THR A 76 3.54 -6.38 -8.53
CA THR A 76 3.59 -7.34 -9.64
C THR A 76 4.86 -8.19 -9.59
N ILE A 77 6.03 -7.59 -9.37
CA ILE A 77 7.30 -8.33 -9.27
C ILE A 77 7.30 -9.35 -8.14
N HIS A 78 6.79 -8.97 -6.96
CA HIS A 78 6.75 -9.90 -5.83
C HIS A 78 5.70 -11.00 -6.04
N LEU A 79 4.53 -10.68 -6.59
CA LEU A 79 3.55 -11.72 -6.88
C LEU A 79 3.97 -12.65 -8.00
N SER A 80 4.60 -12.12 -9.06
CA SER A 80 5.12 -12.98 -10.13
C SER A 80 6.17 -13.92 -9.59
N ARG A 81 7.11 -13.42 -8.77
CA ARG A 81 8.11 -14.26 -8.11
C ARG A 81 7.47 -15.31 -7.21
N PHE A 82 6.42 -14.95 -6.46
CA PHE A 82 5.67 -15.91 -5.65
C PHE A 82 5.10 -17.04 -6.53
N ILE A 83 4.43 -16.70 -7.63
CA ILE A 83 3.83 -17.66 -8.55
C ILE A 83 4.91 -18.53 -9.22
N ASP A 84 6.03 -17.94 -9.66
CA ASP A 84 7.15 -18.66 -10.25
C ASP A 84 7.76 -19.66 -9.26
N GLN A 85 8.09 -19.20 -8.04
CA GLN A 85 8.63 -20.05 -6.98
C GLN A 85 7.69 -21.20 -6.63
N LEU A 86 6.40 -20.90 -6.56
CA LEU A 86 5.36 -21.85 -6.27
C LEU A 86 5.22 -22.88 -7.40
N HIS A 87 5.27 -22.44 -8.65
CA HIS A 87 5.26 -23.31 -9.82
C HIS A 87 6.49 -24.23 -9.85
N ASP A 88 7.68 -23.69 -9.64
CA ASP A 88 8.94 -24.44 -9.64
C ASP A 88 8.95 -25.52 -8.54
N CYS A 89 8.44 -25.22 -7.35
CA CYS A 89 8.36 -26.22 -6.27
C CYS A 89 7.41 -27.37 -6.57
N TYR A 90 6.29 -27.14 -7.28
CA TYR A 90 5.30 -28.20 -7.52
C TYR A 90 5.55 -29.02 -8.78
N LEU A 91 6.09 -28.41 -9.84
CA LEU A 91 6.31 -29.13 -11.09
C LEU A 91 7.67 -29.80 -11.18
N ASN A 92 8.65 -29.35 -10.41
CA ASN A 92 10.02 -29.86 -10.48
C ASN A 92 10.34 -30.91 -9.40
N ARG A 93 9.51 -31.06 -8.36
CA ARG A 93 9.59 -32.21 -7.45
C ARG A 93 8.81 -33.37 -8.07
N GLU A 94 9.46 -34.52 -8.24
CA GLU A 94 8.94 -35.72 -8.91
C GLU A 94 7.64 -36.32 -8.32
N GLU A 95 7.18 -35.81 -7.18
CA GLU A 95 5.84 -36.09 -6.68
C GLU A 95 4.83 -35.19 -7.40
N GLN A 96 4.11 -35.76 -8.37
CA GLN A 96 2.89 -35.21 -8.97
C GLN A 96 1.78 -35.03 -7.91
N MET A 97 2.01 -34.23 -6.88
CA MET A 97 0.92 -33.72 -6.06
C MET A 97 0.15 -32.75 -6.93
N ASP A 98 -1.12 -33.09 -7.19
CA ASP A 98 -2.04 -32.15 -7.80
C ASP A 98 -2.04 -30.89 -6.93
N PHE A 99 -1.73 -29.74 -7.54
CA PHE A 99 -1.68 -28.43 -6.89
C PHE A 99 -2.93 -28.16 -6.03
N TYR A 100 -4.05 -28.74 -6.44
CA TYR A 100 -5.33 -28.72 -5.74
C TYR A 100 -5.34 -29.47 -4.40
N THR A 101 -4.64 -30.61 -4.31
CA THR A 101 -4.49 -31.41 -3.09
C THR A 101 -3.60 -30.69 -2.08
N TYR A 102 -2.53 -30.05 -2.55
CA TYR A 102 -1.68 -29.22 -1.69
C TYR A 102 -2.46 -28.06 -1.06
N LEU A 103 -3.25 -27.34 -1.88
CA LEU A 103 -4.10 -26.26 -1.37
C LEU A 103 -5.09 -26.73 -0.31
N SER A 104 -5.66 -27.94 -0.44
CA SER A 104 -6.56 -28.49 0.57
C SER A 104 -5.85 -28.84 1.89
N HIS A 105 -4.54 -29.10 1.88
CA HIS A 105 -3.77 -29.28 3.11
C HIS A 105 -3.58 -27.97 3.90
N PHE A 106 -3.61 -26.81 3.23
CA PHE A 106 -3.58 -25.50 3.89
C PHE A 106 -4.92 -25.14 4.54
N ASP A 107 -6.02 -25.73 4.05
CA ASP A 107 -7.39 -25.41 4.44
C ASP A 107 -7.83 -26.15 5.73
N LEU A 108 -7.19 -27.28 6.05
CA LEU A 108 -7.69 -28.21 7.07
C LEU A 108 -7.15 -28.00 8.49
N ASN A 109 -6.08 -27.22 8.68
CA ASN A 109 -5.30 -27.32 9.91
C ASN A 109 -5.39 -26.14 10.90
N ASP A 110 -6.18 -25.09 10.63
CA ASP A 110 -6.24 -23.95 11.56
C ASP A 110 -7.63 -23.29 11.56
N SER A 111 -8.53 -23.80 12.41
CA SER A 111 -9.90 -23.28 12.56
C SER A 111 -9.99 -21.90 13.22
N ASP A 112 -8.86 -21.27 13.56
CA ASP A 112 -8.82 -20.06 14.40
C ASP A 112 -7.91 -18.95 13.87
N ARG A 113 -7.42 -19.04 12.62
CA ARG A 113 -6.44 -18.08 12.08
C ARG A 113 -6.91 -17.40 10.83
N GLN A 114 -6.78 -16.07 10.84
CA GLN A 114 -6.71 -15.20 9.67
C GLN A 114 -6.03 -15.95 8.52
N LEU A 115 -6.83 -16.43 7.55
CA LEU A 115 -6.32 -17.13 6.38
C LEU A 115 -5.20 -16.28 5.81
N ASN A 116 -3.99 -16.84 5.79
CA ASN A 116 -2.81 -16.14 5.33
C ASN A 116 -3.09 -15.62 3.91
N LEU A 117 -2.72 -14.37 3.63
CA LEU A 117 -3.11 -13.68 2.40
C LEU A 117 -2.74 -14.47 1.13
N GLN A 118 -1.69 -15.28 1.19
CA GLN A 118 -1.29 -16.16 0.09
C GLN A 118 -2.34 -17.25 -0.20
N VAL A 119 -2.92 -17.86 0.83
CA VAL A 119 -3.95 -18.91 0.67
C VAL A 119 -5.18 -18.33 0.00
N GLN A 120 -5.64 -17.16 0.44
CA GLN A 120 -6.77 -16.45 -0.19
C GLN A 120 -6.47 -16.11 -1.65
N PHE A 121 -5.25 -15.64 -1.94
CA PHE A 121 -4.86 -15.36 -3.31
C PHE A 121 -4.88 -16.63 -4.17
N LEU A 122 -4.32 -17.73 -3.67
CA LEU A 122 -4.31 -19.00 -4.42
C LEU A 122 -5.71 -19.57 -4.63
N GLU A 123 -6.58 -19.49 -3.62
CA GLU A 123 -7.98 -19.86 -3.73
C GLU A 123 -8.71 -18.99 -4.76
N PHE A 124 -8.43 -17.68 -4.76
CA PHE A 124 -8.94 -16.75 -5.76
C PHE A 124 -8.49 -17.13 -7.17
N VAL A 125 -7.20 -17.41 -7.38
CA VAL A 125 -6.68 -17.82 -8.69
C VAL A 125 -7.29 -19.16 -9.11
N LYS A 126 -7.45 -20.10 -8.18
CA LYS A 126 -8.11 -21.40 -8.42
C LYS A 126 -9.55 -21.23 -8.90
N LYS A 127 -10.31 -20.33 -8.27
CA LYS A 127 -11.72 -20.07 -8.59
C LYS A 127 -11.89 -19.30 -9.91
N ASN A 128 -11.11 -18.23 -10.10
CA ASN A 128 -11.30 -17.28 -11.20
C ASN A 128 -10.46 -17.60 -12.44
N ALA A 129 -9.30 -18.23 -12.27
CA ALA A 129 -8.36 -18.54 -13.35
C ALA A 129 -7.81 -19.98 -13.29
N PRO A 130 -8.64 -21.03 -13.21
CA PRO A 130 -8.17 -22.43 -13.05
C PRO A 130 -7.28 -22.90 -14.21
N LYS A 131 -7.46 -22.33 -15.41
CA LYS A 131 -6.65 -22.65 -16.59
C LYS A 131 -5.26 -22.01 -16.56
N PHE A 132 -5.03 -21.02 -15.69
CA PHE A 132 -3.77 -20.30 -15.61
C PHE A 132 -2.63 -21.23 -15.18
N PHE A 133 -2.78 -21.92 -14.06
CA PHE A 133 -1.76 -22.87 -13.58
C PHE A 133 -1.55 -24.06 -14.52
N ARG A 134 -2.64 -24.62 -15.08
CA ARG A 134 -2.55 -25.77 -16.01
C ARG A 134 -1.79 -25.46 -17.30
N LYS A 135 -1.77 -24.19 -17.71
CA LYS A 135 -1.12 -23.74 -18.95
C LYS A 135 0.05 -22.81 -18.67
N TYR A 136 0.55 -22.76 -17.43
CA TYR A 136 1.57 -21.81 -17.02
C TYR A 136 2.80 -21.90 -17.92
N ASP A 137 3.28 -23.12 -18.15
CA ASP A 137 4.41 -23.42 -19.05
C ASP A 137 4.17 -23.01 -20.50
N GLN A 138 2.92 -23.04 -20.96
CA GLN A 138 2.56 -22.73 -22.36
C GLN A 138 2.55 -21.23 -22.65
N PHE A 139 2.54 -20.38 -21.62
CA PHE A 139 2.55 -18.94 -21.80
C PHE A 139 3.98 -18.42 -21.99
N SER A 140 4.17 -17.49 -22.94
CA SER A 140 5.41 -16.71 -23.01
C SER A 140 5.55 -15.82 -21.76
N PRO A 141 6.77 -15.43 -21.35
CA PRO A 141 6.99 -14.64 -20.14
C PRO A 141 6.18 -13.33 -20.12
N GLU A 142 6.06 -12.66 -21.26
CA GLU A 142 5.23 -11.44 -21.40
C GLU A 142 3.74 -11.72 -21.17
N LYS A 143 3.23 -12.84 -21.72
CA LYS A 143 1.83 -13.25 -21.54
C LYS A 143 1.55 -13.69 -20.10
N ARG A 144 2.53 -14.33 -19.42
CA ARG A 144 2.44 -14.68 -18.00
C ARG A 144 2.29 -13.42 -17.16
N LEU A 145 3.17 -12.43 -17.37
CA LEU A 145 3.15 -11.18 -16.62
C LEU A 145 1.83 -10.43 -16.82
N ALA A 146 1.34 -10.30 -18.06
CA ALA A 146 0.06 -9.65 -18.35
C ALA A 146 -1.13 -10.36 -17.67
N LYS A 147 -1.15 -11.70 -17.70
CA LYS A 147 -2.16 -12.52 -17.00
C LYS A 147 -2.10 -12.38 -15.49
N ILE A 148 -0.89 -12.31 -14.92
CA ILE A 148 -0.68 -12.09 -13.49
C ILE A 148 -1.20 -10.71 -13.12
N GLU A 149 -0.87 -9.66 -13.88
CA GLU A 149 -1.40 -8.31 -13.64
C GLU A 149 -2.93 -8.25 -13.67
N GLU A 150 -3.57 -8.96 -14.61
CA GLU A 150 -5.03 -9.13 -14.67
C GLU A 150 -5.58 -9.80 -13.40
N ILE A 151 -5.02 -10.96 -13.03
CA ILE A 151 -5.42 -11.71 -11.82
C ILE A 151 -5.22 -10.88 -10.54
N ILE A 152 -4.13 -10.11 -10.46
CA ILE A 152 -3.85 -9.21 -9.34
C ILE A 152 -4.90 -8.12 -9.26
N SER A 153 -5.20 -7.47 -10.39
CA SER A 153 -6.22 -6.44 -10.47
C SER A 153 -7.57 -6.99 -10.00
N ASP A 154 -7.96 -8.17 -10.47
CA ASP A 154 -9.22 -8.79 -10.09
C ASP A 154 -9.25 -9.21 -8.61
N PHE A 155 -8.15 -9.75 -8.09
CA PHE A 155 -8.02 -10.10 -6.68
C PHE A 155 -8.14 -8.86 -5.78
N LEU A 156 -7.47 -7.77 -6.16
CA LEU A 156 -7.57 -6.48 -5.47
C LEU A 156 -8.98 -5.91 -5.46
N ASN A 157 -9.78 -6.18 -6.50
CA ASN A 157 -11.15 -5.71 -6.60
C ASN A 157 -12.18 -6.69 -6.02
N SER A 158 -11.74 -7.86 -5.56
CA SER A 158 -12.61 -8.87 -4.96
C SER A 158 -13.08 -8.47 -3.56
N SER A 159 -14.35 -8.75 -3.26
CA SER A 159 -14.98 -8.51 -1.95
C SER A 159 -14.47 -9.45 -0.86
N ASP A 160 -14.01 -10.64 -1.22
CA ASP A 160 -13.45 -11.64 -0.30
C ASP A 160 -12.19 -11.11 0.40
N PHE A 161 -11.39 -10.32 -0.32
CA PHE A 161 -10.19 -9.71 0.21
C PHE A 161 -10.48 -8.52 1.13
N GLU A 162 -11.56 -7.78 0.89
CA GLU A 162 -11.90 -6.58 1.67
C GLU A 162 -12.21 -6.90 3.15
N LYS A 163 -12.75 -8.09 3.42
CA LYS A 163 -13.07 -8.55 4.78
C LYS A 163 -11.86 -8.86 5.65
N ASN A 164 -10.72 -9.17 5.04
CA ASN A 164 -9.54 -9.72 5.73
C ASN A 164 -8.39 -8.71 5.91
N ILE A 165 -8.49 -7.54 5.27
CA ILE A 165 -7.50 -6.49 5.45
C ILE A 165 -7.73 -5.84 6.80
N LYS A 166 -6.67 -5.74 7.60
CA LYS A 166 -6.69 -4.89 8.80
C LYS A 166 -7.04 -3.48 8.35
N SER A 167 -8.21 -3.03 8.80
CA SER A 167 -8.63 -1.62 8.74
C SER A 167 -7.43 -0.76 9.13
N LEU A 168 -7.18 0.30 8.37
CA LEU A 168 -6.21 1.30 8.80
C LEU A 168 -6.66 1.80 10.19
N ALA A 169 -5.69 2.12 11.06
CA ALA A 169 -6.02 2.71 12.36
C ALA A 169 -6.92 3.92 12.13
N ASN A 170 -8.03 3.99 12.87
CA ASN A 170 -9.02 5.06 12.70
C ASN A 170 -8.37 6.44 12.83
N ASP A 171 -7.34 6.57 13.66
CA ASP A 171 -6.59 7.80 13.89
C ASP A 171 -5.87 8.28 12.62
N GLU A 172 -5.16 7.39 11.90
CA GLU A 172 -4.48 7.75 10.65
C GLU A 172 -5.46 8.13 9.54
N LEU A 173 -6.63 7.47 9.49
CA LEU A 173 -7.70 7.84 8.56
C LEU A 173 -8.29 9.20 8.90
N LEU A 174 -8.52 9.47 10.19
CA LEU A 174 -9.14 10.69 10.68
C LEU A 174 -8.21 11.89 10.47
N ASP A 175 -6.90 11.73 10.68
CA ASP A 175 -5.90 12.76 10.38
C ASP A 175 -5.87 13.11 8.89
N GLY A 176 -5.80 12.09 8.02
CA GLY A 176 -5.82 12.29 6.56
C GLY A 176 -7.13 12.90 6.07
N ALA A 177 -8.26 12.47 6.63
CA ALA A 177 -9.58 13.00 6.35
C ALA A 177 -9.72 14.46 6.79
N PHE A 178 -9.29 14.79 8.01
CA PHE A 178 -9.34 16.14 8.57
C PHE A 178 -8.46 17.10 7.78
N LEU A 179 -7.22 16.72 7.46
CA LEU A 179 -6.33 17.54 6.64
C LEU A 179 -6.90 17.78 5.24
N SER A 180 -7.48 16.75 4.62
CA SER A 180 -8.19 16.89 3.35
C SER A 180 -9.39 17.83 3.47
N PHE A 181 -10.21 17.67 4.52
CA PHE A 181 -11.38 18.51 4.77
C PHE A 181 -11.00 19.98 4.90
N VAL A 182 -10.12 20.29 5.86
CA VAL A 182 -9.68 21.66 6.16
C VAL A 182 -9.02 22.29 4.93
N GLY A 183 -8.22 21.51 4.21
CA GLY A 183 -7.61 21.97 2.97
C GLY A 183 -8.66 22.41 1.95
N VAL A 184 -9.55 21.49 1.55
CA VAL A 184 -10.58 21.78 0.54
C VAL A 184 -11.50 22.90 0.96
N PHE A 185 -11.93 22.89 2.22
CA PHE A 185 -12.78 23.91 2.78
C PHE A 185 -12.08 25.28 2.72
N GLY A 186 -10.82 25.37 3.18
CA GLY A 186 -10.05 26.61 3.17
C GLY A 186 -9.78 27.15 1.77
N ALA A 187 -9.43 26.28 0.82
CA ALA A 187 -9.20 26.68 -0.56
C ALA A 187 -10.48 27.14 -1.26
N SER A 188 -11.60 26.41 -1.10
CA SER A 188 -12.88 26.77 -1.71
C SER A 188 -13.45 28.05 -1.10
N SER A 189 -13.56 28.12 0.24
CA SER A 189 -14.04 29.31 0.94
C SER A 189 -13.17 30.54 0.67
N GLY A 190 -11.83 30.40 0.69
CA GLY A 190 -10.90 31.49 0.40
C GLY A 190 -11.01 32.01 -1.04
N ALA A 191 -11.07 31.10 -2.02
CA ALA A 191 -11.22 31.49 -3.42
C ALA A 191 -12.56 32.21 -3.66
N THR A 192 -13.66 31.69 -3.13
CA THR A 192 -14.97 32.31 -3.33
C THR A 192 -15.12 33.60 -2.54
N SER A 193 -14.56 33.70 -1.33
CA SER A 193 -14.49 34.96 -0.57
C SER A 193 -13.73 36.04 -1.35
N GLY A 194 -12.61 35.68 -1.99
CA GLY A 194 -11.86 36.60 -2.86
C GLY A 194 -12.68 37.10 -4.05
N ILE A 195 -13.38 36.20 -4.75
CA ILE A 195 -14.25 36.56 -5.88
C ILE A 195 -15.40 37.47 -5.42
N ILE A 196 -16.07 37.14 -4.31
CA ILE A 196 -17.14 37.97 -3.76
C ILE A 196 -16.62 39.34 -3.34
N GLY A 197 -15.44 39.42 -2.73
CA GLY A 197 -14.81 40.68 -2.36
C GLY A 197 -14.56 41.58 -3.58
N VAL A 198 -14.11 40.99 -4.70
CA VAL A 198 -13.95 41.70 -5.97
C VAL A 198 -15.29 42.18 -6.53
N LEU A 199 -16.31 41.32 -6.56
CA LEU A 199 -17.65 41.68 -7.08
C LEU A 199 -18.32 42.76 -6.21
N ALA A 200 -18.19 42.66 -4.89
CA ALA A 200 -18.66 43.68 -3.95
C ALA A 200 -17.92 45.01 -4.16
N GLY A 201 -16.59 44.98 -4.34
CA GLY A 201 -15.78 46.16 -4.63
C GLY A 201 -16.15 46.88 -5.93
N VAL A 202 -16.60 46.15 -6.96
CA VAL A 202 -17.11 46.72 -8.23
C VAL A 202 -18.52 47.31 -8.07
N GLY A 203 -19.18 47.12 -6.93
CA GLY A 203 -20.52 47.63 -6.67
C GLY A 203 -21.65 46.78 -7.25
N LEU A 204 -21.35 45.55 -7.71
CA LEU A 204 -22.36 44.58 -8.19
C LEU A 204 -23.29 44.12 -7.05
N PHE A 205 -22.83 44.19 -5.80
CA PHE A 205 -23.61 43.87 -4.61
C PHE A 205 -23.69 45.09 -3.69
N SER A 206 -24.53 46.07 -4.03
CA SER A 206 -24.71 47.30 -3.25
C SER A 206 -25.64 47.16 -2.04
N GLY A 207 -26.24 45.97 -1.82
CA GLY A 207 -27.18 45.72 -0.73
C GLY A 207 -26.56 44.93 0.43
N PHE A 208 -26.58 45.50 1.64
CA PHE A 208 -26.19 44.80 2.89
C PHE A 208 -26.94 43.47 3.10
N ALA A 209 -28.14 43.32 2.55
CA ALA A 209 -28.93 42.09 2.62
C ALA A 209 -28.42 40.94 1.73
N ALA A 210 -27.65 41.24 0.68
CA ALA A 210 -27.11 40.20 -0.22
C ALA A 210 -25.91 39.47 0.39
N VAL A 211 -25.17 40.14 1.30
CA VAL A 211 -23.94 39.62 1.89
C VAL A 211 -24.18 38.35 2.72
N PRO A 212 -25.16 38.28 3.64
CA PRO A 212 -25.42 37.05 4.40
C PRO A 212 -25.88 35.88 3.52
N VAL A 213 -26.65 36.15 2.47
CA VAL A 213 -27.15 35.12 1.55
C VAL A 213 -26.02 34.56 0.68
N LEU A 214 -25.16 35.41 0.16
CA LEU A 214 -23.97 34.96 -0.58
C LEU A 214 -23.02 34.19 0.33
N ALA A 215 -22.76 34.69 1.54
CA ALA A 215 -21.91 34.00 2.51
C ALA A 215 -22.44 32.60 2.84
N SER A 216 -23.75 32.42 3.04
CA SER A 216 -24.33 31.12 3.33
C SER A 216 -24.23 30.14 2.15
N ILE A 217 -24.45 30.61 0.91
CA ILE A 217 -24.28 29.80 -0.30
C ILE A 217 -22.83 29.32 -0.44
N VAL A 218 -21.87 30.22 -0.26
CA VAL A 218 -20.44 29.89 -0.33
C VAL A 218 -20.04 28.90 0.75
N LEU A 219 -20.46 29.15 1.99
CA LEU A 219 -20.14 28.27 3.11
C LEU A 219 -20.71 26.87 2.88
N THR A 220 -21.96 26.77 2.40
CA THR A 220 -22.62 25.50 2.10
C THR A 220 -21.91 24.77 0.96
N THR A 221 -21.53 25.48 -0.10
CA THR A 221 -20.81 24.89 -1.25
C THR A 221 -19.42 24.41 -0.85
N ALA A 222 -18.68 25.22 -0.10
CA ALA A 222 -17.36 24.87 0.42
C ALA A 222 -17.42 23.63 1.34
N LEU A 223 -18.46 23.56 2.19
CA LEU A 223 -18.70 22.42 3.07
C LEU A 223 -18.97 21.14 2.26
N LEU A 224 -19.85 21.19 1.25
CA LEU A 224 -20.14 20.05 0.39
C LEU A 224 -18.88 19.56 -0.35
N LEU A 225 -18.10 20.47 -0.91
CA LEU A 225 -16.84 20.13 -1.58
C LEU A 225 -15.83 19.50 -0.61
N ALA A 226 -15.75 20.02 0.61
CA ALA A 226 -14.85 19.48 1.64
C ALA A 226 -15.26 18.07 2.07
N ILE A 227 -16.56 17.80 2.23
CA ILE A 227 -17.08 16.46 2.51
C ILE A 227 -16.74 15.51 1.35
N CYS A 228 -17.02 15.90 0.10
CA CYS A 228 -16.68 15.09 -1.08
C CYS A 228 -15.17 14.81 -1.16
N GLY A 229 -14.34 15.82 -0.89
CA GLY A 229 -12.89 15.67 -0.92
C GLY A 229 -12.37 14.72 0.15
N THR A 230 -12.96 14.78 1.35
CA THR A 230 -12.67 13.89 2.47
C THR A 230 -12.99 12.44 2.09
N VAL A 231 -14.17 12.17 1.53
CA VAL A 231 -14.56 10.82 1.08
C VAL A 231 -13.58 10.27 0.05
N VAL A 232 -13.16 11.08 -0.92
CA VAL A 232 -12.19 10.69 -1.94
C VAL A 232 -10.81 10.42 -1.33
N SER A 233 -10.38 11.22 -0.37
CA SER A 233 -9.10 11.04 0.34
C SER A 233 -9.09 9.74 1.16
N ILE A 234 -10.16 9.47 1.90
CA ILE A 234 -10.33 8.22 2.67
C ILE A 234 -10.26 7.01 1.73
N HIS A 235 -11.05 7.03 0.65
CA HIS A 235 -11.07 5.94 -0.32
C HIS A 235 -9.68 5.67 -0.90
N SER A 236 -8.97 6.73 -1.30
CA SER A 236 -7.63 6.58 -1.88
C SER A 236 -6.55 6.16 -0.87
N SER A 237 -6.71 6.53 0.40
CA SER A 237 -5.82 6.08 1.48
C SER A 237 -6.05 4.60 1.78
N PHE A 238 -7.30 4.16 1.76
CA PHE A 238 -7.67 2.75 1.89
C PHE A 238 -7.06 1.90 0.76
N GLU A 239 -7.19 2.33 -0.50
CA GLU A 239 -6.58 1.64 -1.65
C GLU A 239 -5.04 1.56 -1.54
N LYS A 240 -4.38 2.66 -1.14
CA LYS A 240 -2.91 2.69 -0.98
C LYS A 240 -2.46 1.76 0.15
N ASN A 241 -3.16 1.78 1.28
CA ASN A 241 -2.88 0.90 2.41
C ASN A 241 -3.08 -0.57 2.03
N LYS A 242 -4.20 -0.90 1.38
CA LYS A 242 -4.51 -2.23 0.84
C LYS A 242 -3.36 -2.76 -0.01
N LYS A 243 -2.94 -2.02 -1.04
CA LYS A 243 -1.80 -2.40 -1.89
C LYS A 243 -0.49 -2.56 -1.10
N THR A 244 -0.25 -1.67 -0.13
CA THR A 244 0.98 -1.69 0.68
C THR A 244 1.03 -2.90 1.62
N GLN A 245 -0.08 -3.29 2.24
CA GLN A 245 -0.15 -4.46 3.11
C GLN A 245 0.11 -5.75 2.32
N ILE A 246 -0.49 -5.88 1.14
CA ILE A 246 -0.26 -7.03 0.25
C ILE A 246 1.20 -7.09 -0.15
N TYR A 247 1.75 -5.98 -0.61
CA TYR A 247 3.16 -5.90 -0.97
C TYR A 247 4.06 -6.36 0.19
N LYS A 248 3.81 -5.88 1.42
CA LYS A 248 4.60 -6.27 2.60
C LYS A 248 4.46 -7.77 2.92
N ASN A 249 3.24 -8.31 2.87
CA ASN A 249 2.97 -9.71 3.16
C ASN A 249 3.61 -10.65 2.13
N PHE A 250 3.46 -10.38 0.83
CA PHE A 250 4.09 -11.19 -0.22
C PHE A 250 5.61 -11.02 -0.24
N LYS A 251 6.13 -9.83 0.08
CA LYS A 251 7.57 -9.64 0.23
C LYS A 251 8.14 -10.48 1.37
N ALA A 252 7.51 -10.44 2.55
CA ALA A 252 7.94 -11.22 3.70
C ALA A 252 7.90 -12.73 3.38
N PHE A 253 6.78 -13.18 2.83
CA PHE A 253 6.63 -14.58 2.43
C PHE A 253 7.67 -15.03 1.42
N ASN A 254 7.92 -14.28 0.35
CA ASN A 254 8.92 -14.69 -0.64
C ASN A 254 10.33 -14.75 -0.05
N CYS A 255 10.63 -13.92 0.95
CA CYS A 255 11.90 -14.00 1.68
C CYS A 255 11.96 -15.26 2.55
N ASP A 256 10.90 -15.55 3.30
CA ASP A 256 10.83 -16.74 4.16
C ASP A 256 10.85 -18.03 3.32
N PHE A 257 10.10 -18.07 2.22
CA PHE A 257 10.03 -19.18 1.28
C PHE A 257 11.37 -19.44 0.59
N ALA A 258 12.07 -18.37 0.15
CA ALA A 258 13.40 -18.51 -0.42
C ALA A 258 14.42 -19.03 0.60
N ALA A 259 14.36 -18.58 1.85
CA ALA A 259 15.22 -19.07 2.92
C ALA A 259 14.98 -20.56 3.19
N GLU A 260 13.72 -20.99 3.23
CA GLU A 260 13.34 -22.39 3.45
C GLU A 260 13.80 -23.32 2.32
N LEU A 261 13.65 -22.90 1.06
CA LEU A 261 14.19 -23.62 -0.11
C LEU A 261 15.70 -23.83 0.00
N THR A 262 16.45 -22.78 0.35
CA THR A 262 17.91 -22.89 0.49
C THR A 262 18.35 -23.78 1.66
N LEU A 263 17.54 -23.84 2.72
CA LEU A 263 17.77 -24.75 3.85
C LEU A 263 17.53 -26.21 3.45
N GLY A 264 16.49 -26.47 2.64
CA GLY A 264 16.23 -27.80 2.08
C GLY A 264 17.40 -28.31 1.24
N ASP A 265 17.93 -27.47 0.34
CA ASP A 265 19.09 -27.82 -0.49
C ASP A 265 20.35 -28.09 0.33
N ALA A 266 20.57 -27.33 1.41
CA ALA A 266 21.70 -27.53 2.30
C ALA A 266 21.58 -28.85 3.08
N GLN A 267 20.39 -29.15 3.60
CA GLN A 267 20.13 -30.37 4.36
C GLN A 267 20.22 -31.63 3.48
N GLU A 268 19.78 -31.54 2.22
CA GLU A 268 19.84 -32.63 1.26
C GLU A 268 21.28 -32.91 0.82
N ARG A 269 22.11 -31.87 0.65
CA ARG A 269 23.56 -32.01 0.45
C ARG A 269 24.26 -32.66 1.64
N GLU A 270 23.89 -32.29 2.88
CA GLU A 270 24.45 -32.94 4.07
C GLU A 270 24.09 -34.42 4.15
N LYS A 271 22.86 -34.81 3.82
CA LYS A 271 22.46 -36.22 3.73
C LYS A 271 23.25 -36.98 2.66
N GLN A 272 23.40 -36.40 1.47
CA GLN A 272 24.20 -37.02 0.40
C GLN A 272 25.68 -37.16 0.79
N LEU A 273 26.25 -36.18 1.49
CA LEU A 273 27.60 -36.26 2.04
C LEU A 273 27.73 -37.35 3.13
N GLN A 274 26.72 -37.50 3.99
CA GLN A 274 26.69 -38.57 4.99
C GLN A 274 26.57 -39.95 4.33
N GLU A 275 25.69 -40.14 3.35
CA GLU A 275 25.54 -41.40 2.62
C GLU A 275 26.79 -41.75 1.79
N ALA A 276 27.45 -40.75 1.19
CA ALA A 276 28.74 -40.94 0.51
C ALA A 276 29.87 -41.34 1.48
N SER A 277 29.84 -40.87 2.72
CA SER A 277 30.82 -41.28 3.75
C SER A 277 30.59 -42.69 4.32
N VAL A 278 29.38 -43.24 4.16
CA VAL A 278 29.04 -44.61 4.62
C VAL A 278 29.46 -45.68 3.61
N TYR A 279 29.75 -45.30 2.37
CA TYR A 279 30.25 -46.20 1.31
C TYR A 279 31.78 -46.21 1.16
N GLU A 280 32.53 -45.84 2.19
CA GLU A 280 33.98 -46.07 2.23
C GLU A 280 34.24 -47.58 2.35
N ALA A 281 34.88 -48.14 1.32
CA ALA A 281 35.11 -49.58 1.14
C ALA A 281 35.82 -50.23 2.35
N PRO A 282 35.57 -51.52 2.63
CA PRO A 282 36.18 -52.23 3.75
C PRO A 282 37.67 -52.41 3.51
N ALA A 283 38.49 -51.52 4.07
CA ALA A 283 39.92 -51.70 4.15
C ALA A 283 40.36 -51.66 5.62
N ALA A 284 40.68 -52.85 6.14
CA ALA A 284 41.61 -53.11 7.22
C ALA A 284 41.42 -52.34 8.54
N GLN A 285 40.87 -53.07 9.51
CA GLN A 285 41.30 -53.13 10.91
C GLN A 285 42.14 -51.92 11.39
N ARG A 286 41.45 -50.85 11.78
CA ARG A 286 42.04 -49.77 12.59
C ARG A 286 41.46 -49.75 13.99
N ASP A 287 42.39 -49.46 14.88
CA ASP A 287 42.37 -49.62 16.33
C ASP A 287 41.28 -48.76 17.01
N TRP A 288 40.61 -49.32 18.01
CA TRP A 288 39.29 -48.91 18.52
C TRP A 288 39.38 -48.24 19.89
N ARG A 289 40.54 -47.64 20.20
CA ARG A 289 40.78 -46.95 21.47
C ARG A 289 41.16 -45.49 21.27
N SER A 290 40.17 -44.59 21.25
CA SER A 290 40.13 -43.41 22.13
C SER A 290 38.88 -42.55 21.88
N THR A 291 38.00 -42.48 22.90
CA THR A 291 37.35 -41.27 23.47
C THR A 291 37.09 -40.08 22.54
N GLY A 292 35.89 -39.52 22.38
CA GLY A 292 34.67 -39.53 23.20
C GLY A 292 34.03 -38.13 23.13
N ALA A 293 32.70 -38.08 23.18
CA ALA A 293 31.81 -36.93 23.44
C ALA A 293 31.15 -36.18 22.26
N LYS A 294 29.83 -36.48 22.16
CA LYS A 294 28.66 -35.60 21.99
C LYS A 294 28.36 -35.04 20.59
N THR A 295 27.59 -35.82 19.85
CA THR A 295 26.64 -35.35 18.84
C THR A 295 25.53 -34.50 19.49
N PRO A 296 25.16 -33.33 18.94
CA PRO A 296 23.96 -32.63 19.33
C PRO A 296 22.73 -33.17 18.58
N GLU A 297 21.61 -33.23 19.30
CA GLU A 297 20.28 -33.63 18.83
C GLU A 297 19.82 -32.90 17.56
N VAL A 298 19.50 -33.66 16.51
CA VAL A 298 18.83 -33.18 15.28
C VAL A 298 17.40 -33.72 15.22
N ALA A 299 16.64 -33.55 16.31
CA ALA A 299 15.23 -33.95 16.38
C ALA A 299 14.24 -32.77 16.41
N ARG A 300 14.70 -31.53 16.21
CA ARG A 300 13.92 -30.33 16.58
C ARG A 300 13.63 -29.31 15.47
N VAL A 301 13.44 -29.76 14.23
CA VAL A 301 13.17 -28.84 13.09
C VAL A 301 11.79 -29.03 12.46
N ARG A 302 11.10 -30.15 12.72
CA ARG A 302 9.71 -30.37 12.26
C ARG A 302 8.66 -29.66 13.15
N GLU A 303 9.04 -29.19 14.33
CA GLU A 303 8.14 -28.53 15.29
C GLU A 303 8.01 -27.00 15.09
N THR A 304 8.96 -26.36 14.38
CA THR A 304 9.01 -24.90 14.24
C THR A 304 8.05 -24.31 13.20
N LEU A 305 7.48 -25.12 12.31
CA LEU A 305 6.46 -24.68 11.35
C LEU A 305 5.03 -24.65 11.96
N PHE A 306 4.79 -25.31 13.09
CA PHE A 306 3.43 -25.61 13.56
C PHE A 306 3.16 -25.39 15.05
N HIS A 307 3.90 -24.52 15.75
CA HIS A 307 3.46 -24.04 17.07
C HIS A 307 3.00 -22.57 17.07
N PRO A 308 1.87 -22.28 17.72
CA PRO A 308 1.34 -20.94 17.85
C PRO A 308 2.29 -20.12 18.71
N ARG A 309 2.58 -18.91 18.27
CA ARG A 309 3.26 -17.90 19.07
C ARG A 309 2.41 -17.65 20.32
N SER A 310 2.77 -18.29 21.43
CA SER A 310 2.19 -18.01 22.74
C SER A 310 2.48 -16.55 23.09
N THR A 311 1.49 -15.69 22.91
CA THR A 311 1.49 -14.35 23.47
C THR A 311 0.96 -14.42 24.89
N SER A 312 1.87 -14.67 25.82
CA SER A 312 1.70 -14.31 27.22
C SER A 312 3.02 -13.74 27.71
N GLN A 313 2.93 -12.51 28.24
CA GLN A 313 3.82 -11.86 29.21
C GLN A 313 4.59 -10.61 28.73
N GLN A 314 3.90 -9.47 28.90
CA GLN A 314 4.29 -8.18 29.52
C GLN A 314 5.67 -7.54 29.26
N ASP A 315 5.58 -6.30 28.74
CA ASP A 315 6.24 -5.07 29.20
C ASP A 315 7.70 -5.13 29.68
N HIS A 316 8.62 -4.56 28.89
CA HIS A 316 9.51 -3.45 29.27
C HIS A 316 10.44 -3.03 28.11
N LEU A 317 10.33 -1.77 27.68
CA LEU A 317 11.29 -0.86 27.00
C LEU A 317 12.12 -1.30 25.76
N PRO A 318 12.46 -0.34 24.88
CA PRO A 318 13.04 -0.62 23.57
C PRO A 318 14.58 -0.68 23.66
N SER A 319 15.15 -1.79 23.20
CA SER A 319 16.57 -1.80 22.80
C SER A 319 16.68 -1.76 21.28
N ILE A 320 17.48 -0.80 20.86
CA ILE A 320 17.84 -0.44 19.50
C ILE A 320 18.54 -1.62 18.82
N VAL A 321 18.03 -2.07 17.67
CA VAL A 321 18.84 -2.83 16.70
C VAL A 321 18.66 -2.23 15.31
N ARG A 322 19.75 -1.62 14.85
CA ARG A 322 19.99 -1.11 13.50
C ARG A 322 19.97 -2.24 12.49
N CYS A 323 19.19 -2.08 11.42
CA CYS A 323 19.47 -2.71 10.13
C CYS A 323 19.68 -1.61 9.08
N SER A 324 20.94 -1.30 8.81
CA SER A 324 21.50 -0.75 7.55
C SER A 324 23.01 -0.57 7.76
N PRO A 325 23.85 -0.48 6.70
CA PRO A 325 23.57 -0.46 5.25
C PRO A 325 24.34 -1.55 4.47
N GLN A 326 24.06 -1.79 3.20
CA GLN A 326 24.87 -1.39 2.01
C GLN A 326 24.47 -2.39 0.87
N LEU A 327 24.51 -2.15 -0.45
CA LEU A 327 24.90 -1.03 -1.31
C LEU A 327 24.29 -1.28 -2.73
N ASN A 328 24.14 -0.18 -3.49
CA ASN A 328 23.74 -0.01 -4.91
C ASN A 328 22.24 -0.02 -5.25
#